data_AF-A0A6P2BAC8-F1
#
_entry.id   AF-A0A6P2BAC8-F1
#
_cell.length_a   1.000
_cell.length_b   1.000
_cell.length_c   1.000
_cell.angle_alpha   90.00
_cell.angle_beta   90.00
_cell.angle_gamma   90.00
#
_symmetry.space_group_name_H-M   'P 1'
#
loop_
_entity.id
_entity.type
_entity.pdbx_description
1 polymer ?
#
loop_
_entity_poly.entity_id
_entity_poly.type
_entity_poly.pdbx_seq_one_letter_code
_entity_poly.pdbx_strand_id
1 'polypeptide(L)'
;MSTSMSGLKLPVHTHLSLNRCNVPPHILGSLVFQRHPTALFLDGVLEFHRDLFSTLDGIATATDRAAVFMEFMRASFFLDHPEEAGSNPATQRIHREKADYLRLIRGWLFNADSREGAVLKGWVESRFGLLPRNHCGPLGDFTGANYQAYLAARTQGLYNCNALEAQVDLLYTFCQYELARRYPASTTHLTLYRGINHITEHEILARPGRNQWCLAMNNLNSFTANADRADEFGDVVLFGQVPLVKILLMPDLLPGALGNEQEYLVIGGVYQLEERSRCVRSSRP
;
A
#
# COMPACT_ATOMS: atom_id res chain seq x y z
N MET A 1 19.50 24.53 14.68
CA MET A 1 19.70 23.25 15.38
C MET A 1 19.70 22.15 14.33
N SER A 2 20.84 21.51 14.10
CA SER A 2 20.98 20.42 13.12
C SER A 2 20.41 19.14 13.75
N THR A 3 19.13 18.87 13.52
CA THR A 3 18.55 17.57 13.85
C THR A 3 19.30 16.53 13.03
N SER A 4 19.92 15.55 13.68
CA SER A 4 20.64 14.47 13.01
C SER A 4 19.72 13.77 11.99
N MET A 5 19.90 14.08 10.71
CA MET A 5 19.15 13.55 9.56
C MET A 5 19.24 12.02 9.42
N SER A 6 20.15 11.37 10.16
CA SER A 6 20.34 9.93 10.14
C SER A 6 19.27 9.14 10.90
N GLY A 7 18.40 9.78 11.68
CA GLY A 7 17.52 9.08 12.62
C GLY A 7 16.14 9.68 12.79
N LEU A 8 15.56 10.31 11.75
CA LEU A 8 14.18 10.80 11.84
C LEU A 8 13.24 9.65 12.19
N LYS A 9 12.71 9.72 13.41
CA LYS A 9 11.78 8.75 13.96
C LYS A 9 10.39 9.00 13.41
N LEU A 10 9.62 7.92 13.33
CA LEU A 10 8.19 8.03 13.10
C LEU A 10 7.54 8.73 14.32
N PRO A 11 6.76 9.82 14.15
CA PRO A 11 6.13 10.50 15.27
C PRO A 11 5.14 9.60 16.02
N VAL A 12 5.07 9.72 17.35
CA VAL A 12 4.29 8.81 18.20
C VAL A 12 2.80 8.79 17.83
N HIS A 13 2.24 9.92 17.39
CA HIS A 13 0.84 10.05 16.97
C HIS A 13 0.55 9.48 15.58
N THR A 14 1.52 8.81 14.93
CA THR A 14 1.39 8.26 13.57
C THR A 14 1.45 6.74 13.55
N HIS A 15 1.55 6.07 14.71
CA HIS A 15 1.58 4.62 14.78
C HIS A 15 0.92 4.04 16.02
N LEU A 16 0.55 2.77 15.94
CA LEU A 16 0.13 1.94 17.06
C LEU A 16 1.36 1.37 17.81
N SER A 17 1.13 0.92 19.04
CA SER A 17 2.18 0.25 19.83
C SER A 17 2.44 -1.19 19.37
N LEU A 18 1.51 -1.80 18.65
CA LEU A 18 1.55 -3.18 18.17
C LEU A 18 1.18 -3.24 16.69
N ASN A 19 1.67 -4.28 16.03
CA ASN A 19 1.36 -4.64 14.65
C ASN A 19 1.49 -6.16 14.47
N ARG A 20 1.25 -6.67 13.26
CA ARG A 20 1.23 -8.10 12.92
C ARG A 20 2.27 -8.45 11.87
N CYS A 21 3.49 -7.95 12.10
CA CYS A 21 4.65 -8.28 11.30
C CYS A 21 5.91 -8.30 12.16
N ASN A 22 6.99 -8.81 11.59
CA ASN A 22 8.27 -9.04 12.27
C ASN A 22 9.07 -7.77 12.66
N VAL A 23 8.58 -6.55 12.38
CA VAL A 23 9.29 -5.29 12.67
C VAL A 23 8.36 -4.31 13.39
N PRO A 24 8.77 -3.73 14.54
CA PRO A 24 7.94 -2.76 15.27
C PRO A 24 7.57 -1.52 14.44
N PRO A 25 6.37 -0.93 14.64
CA PRO A 25 5.87 0.17 13.79
C PRO A 25 6.77 1.40 13.75
N HIS A 26 7.30 1.79 14.91
CA HIS A 26 8.17 2.96 15.06
C HIS A 26 9.53 2.82 14.32
N ILE A 27 9.99 1.58 14.11
CA ILE A 27 11.17 1.29 13.29
C ILE A 27 10.75 1.24 11.82
N LEU A 28 9.73 0.45 11.48
CA LEU A 28 9.25 0.23 10.12
C LEU A 28 8.90 1.54 9.40
N GLY A 29 8.22 2.46 10.08
CA GLY A 29 7.86 3.76 9.51
C GLY A 29 8.95 4.83 9.63
N SER A 30 10.15 4.51 10.13
CA SER A 30 11.24 5.50 10.28
C SER A 30 12.04 5.72 8.99
N LEU A 31 12.77 6.84 8.95
CA LEU A 31 13.74 7.11 7.88
C LEU A 31 14.92 6.11 7.88
N VAL A 32 15.27 5.56 9.04
CA VAL A 32 16.31 4.52 9.15
C VAL A 32 15.90 3.27 8.37
N PHE A 33 14.66 2.81 8.55
CA PHE A 33 14.14 1.67 7.81
C PHE A 33 13.98 1.97 6.31
N GLN A 34 13.59 3.20 5.94
CA GLN A 34 13.59 3.60 4.53
C GLN A 34 14.98 3.49 3.88
N ARG A 35 16.07 3.70 4.62
CA ARG A 35 17.44 3.60 4.06
C ARG A 35 18.03 2.20 4.15
N HIS A 36 17.67 1.46 5.19
CA HIS A 36 18.21 0.15 5.51
C HIS A 36 17.05 -0.83 5.79
N PRO A 37 16.24 -1.15 4.77
CA PRO A 37 15.12 -2.05 4.96
C PRO A 37 15.62 -3.45 5.26
N THR A 38 14.84 -4.17 6.06
CA THR A 38 14.99 -5.60 6.29
C THR A 38 13.77 -6.31 5.72
N ALA A 39 13.86 -7.63 5.54
CA ALA A 39 12.73 -8.41 5.07
C ALA A 39 11.52 -8.23 6.01
N LEU A 40 10.35 -7.98 5.42
CA LEU A 40 9.07 -7.85 6.14
C LEU A 40 8.22 -9.08 5.89
N PHE A 41 7.74 -9.67 6.98
CA PHE A 41 6.88 -10.85 6.96
C PHE A 41 5.66 -10.57 7.83
N LEU A 42 4.48 -10.83 7.28
CA LEU A 42 3.24 -10.82 8.03
C LEU A 42 3.11 -12.12 8.83
N ASP A 43 2.58 -12.00 10.05
CA ASP A 43 2.52 -13.13 10.98
C ASP A 43 1.70 -14.30 10.40
N GLY A 44 2.33 -15.45 10.24
CA GLY A 44 1.70 -16.72 9.88
C GLY A 44 1.35 -16.91 8.40
N VAL A 45 1.44 -15.89 7.55
CA VAL A 45 0.93 -15.96 6.17
C VAL A 45 1.72 -16.96 5.32
N LEU A 46 3.05 -16.92 5.40
CA LEU A 46 3.91 -17.87 4.67
C LEU A 46 3.74 -19.30 5.20
N GLU A 47 3.54 -19.46 6.50
CA GLU A 47 3.33 -20.75 7.14
C GLU A 47 2.01 -21.38 6.71
N PHE A 48 0.91 -20.60 6.69
CA PHE A 48 -0.41 -21.07 6.27
C PHE A 48 -0.50 -21.38 4.78
N HIS A 49 0.27 -20.68 3.95
CA HIS A 49 0.22 -20.81 2.48
C HIS A 49 1.49 -21.41 1.87
N ARG A 50 2.26 -22.18 2.65
CA ARG A 50 3.52 -22.80 2.20
C ARG A 50 3.38 -23.58 0.90
N ASP A 51 2.32 -24.36 0.77
CA ASP A 51 2.11 -25.24 -0.39
C ASP A 51 1.89 -24.45 -1.69
N LEU A 52 1.25 -23.28 -1.61
CA LEU A 52 1.15 -22.36 -2.74
C LEU A 52 2.55 -21.93 -3.19
N PHE A 53 3.35 -21.38 -2.28
CA PHE A 53 4.67 -20.85 -2.64
C PHE A 53 5.62 -21.95 -3.15
N SER A 54 5.57 -23.14 -2.55
CA SER A 54 6.31 -24.30 -3.05
C SER A 54 5.88 -24.72 -4.46
N THR A 55 4.59 -24.57 -4.79
CA THR A 55 4.10 -24.82 -6.15
C THR A 55 4.60 -23.75 -7.12
N LEU A 56 4.56 -22.49 -6.70
CA LEU A 56 5.00 -21.35 -7.51
C LEU A 56 6.51 -21.38 -7.82
N ASP A 57 7.34 -21.99 -6.97
CA ASP A 57 8.79 -22.11 -7.21
C ASP A 57 9.11 -22.88 -8.50
N GLY A 58 8.27 -23.87 -8.85
CA GLY A 58 8.42 -24.68 -10.05
C GLY A 58 7.97 -24.00 -11.35
N ILE A 59 7.39 -22.80 -11.29
CA ILE A 59 6.78 -22.13 -12.44
C ILE A 59 7.69 -21.01 -12.96
N ALA A 60 8.09 -21.11 -14.22
CA ALA A 60 9.08 -20.21 -14.82
C ALA A 60 8.56 -18.79 -15.05
N THR A 61 7.38 -18.63 -15.66
CA THR A 61 6.89 -17.32 -16.09
C THR A 61 6.06 -16.62 -15.02
N ALA A 62 6.15 -15.29 -14.94
CA ALA A 62 5.37 -14.51 -13.99
C ALA A 62 3.86 -14.58 -14.28
N THR A 63 3.48 -14.62 -15.56
CA THR A 63 2.09 -14.75 -15.98
C THR A 63 1.47 -16.06 -15.50
N ASP A 64 2.18 -17.18 -15.64
CA ASP A 64 1.67 -18.49 -15.20
C ASP A 64 1.57 -18.55 -13.66
N ARG A 65 2.54 -17.96 -12.95
CA ARG A 65 2.47 -17.85 -11.47
C ARG A 65 1.29 -17.00 -11.02
N ALA A 66 1.04 -15.87 -11.69
CA ALA A 66 -0.11 -15.04 -11.40
C ALA A 66 -1.44 -15.78 -11.66
N ALA A 67 -1.52 -16.58 -12.74
CA ALA A 67 -2.70 -17.40 -13.01
C ALA A 67 -2.94 -18.42 -11.88
N VAL A 68 -1.90 -19.18 -11.49
CA VAL A 68 -1.99 -20.14 -10.36
C VAL A 68 -2.34 -19.45 -9.05
N PHE A 69 -1.74 -18.30 -8.76
CA PHE A 69 -2.10 -17.49 -7.59
C PHE A 69 -3.57 -17.08 -7.59
N MET A 70 -4.10 -16.59 -8.71
CA MET A 70 -5.50 -16.17 -8.81
C MET A 70 -6.47 -17.34 -8.64
N GLU A 71 -6.16 -18.51 -9.21
CA GLU A 71 -6.95 -19.74 -8.98
C GLU A 71 -6.89 -20.17 -7.50
N PHE A 72 -5.71 -20.10 -6.88
CA PHE A 72 -5.57 -20.39 -5.46
C PHE A 72 -6.38 -19.44 -4.58
N MET A 73 -6.41 -18.14 -4.91
CA MET A 73 -7.25 -17.15 -4.22
C MET A 73 -8.73 -17.48 -4.35
N ARG A 74 -9.20 -17.84 -5.55
CA ARG A 74 -10.59 -18.25 -5.78
C ARG A 74 -10.98 -19.44 -4.94
N ALA A 75 -10.15 -20.48 -4.91
CA ALA A 75 -10.39 -21.69 -4.14
C ALA A 75 -10.32 -21.45 -2.62
N SER A 76 -9.27 -20.77 -2.14
CA SER A 76 -9.03 -20.59 -0.69
C SER A 76 -10.05 -19.71 -0.01
N PHE A 77 -10.65 -18.77 -0.76
CA PHE A 77 -11.64 -17.81 -0.25
C PHE A 77 -13.00 -17.98 -0.91
N PHE A 78 -13.27 -19.11 -1.57
CA PHE A 78 -14.55 -19.41 -2.22
C PHE A 78 -15.13 -18.24 -3.04
N LEU A 79 -14.29 -17.55 -3.82
CA LEU A 79 -14.67 -16.29 -4.46
C LEU A 79 -15.74 -16.50 -5.55
N ASP A 80 -15.76 -17.68 -6.18
CA ASP A 80 -16.77 -18.05 -7.19
C ASP A 80 -17.98 -18.78 -6.59
N HIS A 81 -17.86 -19.28 -5.36
CA HIS A 81 -18.85 -20.07 -4.63
C HIS A 81 -19.11 -19.49 -3.23
N PRO A 82 -19.56 -18.22 -3.12
CA PRO A 82 -19.67 -17.52 -1.84
C PRO A 82 -20.63 -18.19 -0.85
N GLU A 83 -21.54 -19.04 -1.32
CA GLU A 83 -22.40 -19.90 -0.50
C GLU A 83 -21.61 -20.88 0.38
N GLU A 84 -20.47 -21.39 -0.11
CA GLU A 84 -19.58 -22.26 0.67
C GLU A 84 -18.85 -21.47 1.78
N ALA A 85 -18.70 -20.16 1.59
CA ALA A 85 -18.24 -19.22 2.62
C ALA A 85 -19.38 -18.67 3.51
N GLY A 86 -20.58 -19.26 3.44
CA GLY A 86 -21.73 -18.91 4.29
C GLY A 86 -22.59 -17.76 3.77
N SER A 87 -22.41 -17.33 2.52
CA SER A 87 -23.34 -16.41 1.87
C SER A 87 -24.70 -17.08 1.67
N ASN A 88 -25.78 -16.36 1.94
CA ASN A 88 -27.14 -16.85 1.70
C ASN A 88 -28.00 -15.69 1.17
N PRO A 89 -28.14 -15.58 -0.15
CA PRO A 89 -28.90 -14.51 -0.78
C PRO A 89 -30.37 -14.44 -0.34
N ALA A 90 -30.97 -15.54 0.09
CA ALA A 90 -32.37 -15.57 0.51
C ALA A 90 -32.60 -14.92 1.88
N THR A 91 -31.57 -14.88 2.73
CA THR A 91 -31.67 -14.32 4.10
C THR A 91 -30.91 -13.01 4.27
N GLN A 92 -29.99 -12.69 3.36
CA GLN A 92 -29.15 -11.50 3.46
C GLN A 92 -29.82 -10.29 2.82
N ARG A 93 -29.95 -9.21 3.61
CA ARG A 93 -30.43 -7.90 3.12
C ARG A 93 -29.38 -7.13 2.32
N ILE A 94 -28.09 -7.41 2.56
CA ILE A 94 -26.95 -6.71 1.97
C ILE A 94 -26.02 -7.73 1.31
N HIS A 95 -25.92 -7.68 0.00
CA HIS A 95 -25.12 -8.58 -0.84
C HIS A 95 -23.71 -8.01 -1.03
N ARG A 96 -22.70 -8.73 -0.54
CA ARG A 96 -21.28 -8.33 -0.51
C ARG A 96 -20.34 -9.46 -0.91
N GLU A 97 -20.87 -10.51 -1.50
CA GLU A 97 -20.13 -11.68 -1.97
C GLU A 97 -19.03 -11.32 -3.01
N LYS A 98 -19.17 -10.20 -3.72
CA LYS A 98 -18.17 -9.68 -4.67
C LYS A 98 -17.19 -8.66 -4.06
N ALA A 99 -17.21 -8.47 -2.75
CA ALA A 99 -16.25 -7.60 -2.06
C ALA A 99 -14.97 -8.40 -1.76
N ASP A 100 -14.17 -8.63 -2.80
CA ASP A 100 -12.89 -9.34 -2.76
C ASP A 100 -11.69 -8.37 -2.82
N TYR A 101 -10.49 -8.93 -2.76
CA TYR A 101 -9.25 -8.15 -2.88
C TYR A 101 -9.16 -7.37 -4.20
N LEU A 102 -9.64 -7.91 -5.33
CA LEU A 102 -9.62 -7.19 -6.62
C LEU A 102 -10.53 -5.97 -6.58
N ARG A 103 -11.70 -6.08 -5.94
CA ARG A 103 -12.60 -4.94 -5.72
C ARG A 103 -11.94 -3.88 -4.85
N LEU A 104 -11.19 -4.28 -3.82
CA LEU A 104 -10.42 -3.33 -2.99
C LEU A 104 -9.39 -2.55 -3.81
N ILE A 105 -8.57 -3.27 -4.58
CA ILE A 105 -7.52 -2.65 -5.38
C ILE A 105 -8.11 -1.74 -6.46
N ARG A 106 -9.15 -2.17 -7.17
CA ARG A 106 -9.85 -1.32 -8.16
C ARG A 106 -10.45 -0.08 -7.51
N GLY A 107 -11.02 -0.22 -6.31
CA GLY A 107 -11.57 0.89 -5.55
C GLY A 107 -10.49 1.91 -5.15
N TRP A 108 -9.30 1.43 -4.76
CA TRP A 108 -8.14 2.29 -4.50
C TRP A 108 -7.70 3.07 -5.74
N LEU A 109 -7.49 2.35 -6.85
CA LEU A 109 -7.01 2.92 -8.11
C LEU A 109 -7.99 3.96 -8.67
N PHE A 110 -9.29 3.77 -8.44
CA PHE A 110 -10.30 4.76 -8.80
C PHE A 110 -10.32 5.96 -7.84
N ASN A 111 -10.31 5.71 -6.53
CA ASN A 111 -10.31 6.75 -5.51
C ASN A 111 -9.73 6.21 -4.19
N ALA A 112 -8.56 6.72 -3.78
CA ALA A 112 -7.89 6.36 -2.52
C ALA A 112 -8.70 6.74 -1.25
N ASP A 113 -9.71 7.60 -1.40
CA ASP A 113 -10.67 7.99 -0.36
C ASP A 113 -12.03 7.29 -0.49
N SER A 114 -12.12 6.25 -1.31
CA SER A 114 -13.27 5.34 -1.34
C SER A 114 -13.37 4.48 -0.09
N ARG A 115 -14.53 3.85 0.10
CA ARG A 115 -14.75 2.83 1.13
C ARG A 115 -13.71 1.71 1.05
N GLU A 116 -13.40 1.25 -0.15
CA GLU A 116 -12.35 0.26 -0.42
C GLU A 116 -10.97 0.77 0.01
N GLY A 117 -10.67 2.06 -0.22
CA GLY A 117 -9.48 2.72 0.30
C GLY A 117 -9.44 2.80 1.83
N ALA A 118 -10.58 3.01 2.49
CA ALA A 118 -10.66 2.97 3.96
C ALA A 118 -10.30 1.58 4.52
N VAL A 119 -10.75 0.52 3.85
CA VAL A 119 -10.40 -0.87 4.21
C VAL A 119 -8.90 -1.11 4.07
N LEU A 120 -8.29 -0.74 2.94
CA LEU A 120 -6.85 -0.92 2.73
C LEU A 120 -6.00 -0.11 3.70
N LYS A 121 -6.38 1.14 4.00
CA LYS A 121 -5.75 1.96 5.04
C LYS A 121 -5.85 1.27 6.41
N GLY A 122 -7.01 0.70 6.74
CA GLY A 122 -7.22 -0.06 7.97
C GLY A 122 -6.43 -1.36 8.04
N TRP A 123 -6.25 -2.03 6.90
CA TRP A 123 -5.39 -3.20 6.78
C TRP A 123 -3.92 -2.84 7.06
N VAL A 124 -3.40 -1.76 6.47
CA VAL A 124 -2.04 -1.28 6.74
C VAL A 124 -1.84 -0.95 8.22
N GLU A 125 -2.82 -0.24 8.81
CA GLU A 125 -2.82 0.07 10.24
C GLU A 125 -2.73 -1.21 11.08
N SER A 126 -3.52 -2.24 10.74
CA SER A 126 -3.51 -3.51 11.47
C SER A 126 -2.21 -4.30 11.32
N ARG A 127 -1.63 -4.36 10.12
CA ARG A 127 -0.49 -5.24 9.80
C ARG A 127 0.86 -4.60 10.12
N PHE A 128 0.98 -3.31 9.87
CA PHE A 128 2.24 -2.57 10.02
C PHE A 128 2.21 -1.55 11.16
N GLY A 129 1.04 -1.35 11.79
CA GLY A 129 0.89 -0.40 12.91
C GLY A 129 0.96 1.06 12.48
N LEU A 130 0.91 1.38 11.18
CA LEU A 130 1.00 2.74 10.66
C LEU A 130 -0.40 3.35 10.53
N LEU A 131 -0.65 4.45 11.24
CA LEU A 131 -1.96 5.11 11.25
C LEU A 131 -2.20 5.87 9.94
N PRO A 132 -3.41 5.83 9.37
CA PRO A 132 -3.76 6.70 8.26
C PRO A 132 -3.76 8.15 8.71
N ARG A 133 -3.30 9.03 7.82
CA ARG A 133 -3.20 10.48 8.05
C ARG A 133 -4.31 11.24 7.35
N ASN A 134 -4.83 10.69 6.25
CA ASN A 134 -5.87 11.32 5.44
C ASN A 134 -6.85 10.28 4.88
N HIS A 135 -8.13 10.60 4.96
CA HIS A 135 -9.21 9.94 4.22
C HIS A 135 -10.41 10.89 4.12
N CYS A 136 -10.69 11.41 2.91
CA CYS A 136 -11.63 12.51 2.69
C CYS A 136 -11.27 13.77 3.49
N GLY A 137 -9.98 13.98 3.76
CA GLY A 137 -9.45 15.05 4.61
C GLY A 137 -8.54 14.54 5.73
N PRO A 138 -7.85 15.45 6.45
CA PRO A 138 -6.95 15.08 7.54
C PRO A 138 -7.70 14.37 8.67
N LEU A 139 -7.16 13.25 9.14
CA LEU A 139 -7.84 12.44 10.16
C LEU A 139 -7.64 12.96 11.59
N GLY A 140 -6.54 13.67 11.85
CA GLY A 140 -6.30 14.33 13.15
C GLY A 140 -6.49 13.38 14.34
N ASP A 141 -7.28 13.82 15.33
CA ASP A 141 -7.56 13.08 16.55
C ASP A 141 -8.67 12.03 16.38
N PHE A 142 -8.64 10.97 17.19
CA PHE A 142 -9.59 9.86 17.13
C PHE A 142 -11.05 10.23 17.42
N THR A 143 -11.30 11.43 17.96
CA THR A 143 -12.65 11.95 18.23
C THR A 143 -13.16 12.85 17.10
N GLY A 144 -12.32 13.19 16.12
CA GLY A 144 -12.66 14.09 15.03
C GLY A 144 -13.67 13.50 14.05
N ALA A 145 -14.48 14.37 13.43
CA ALA A 145 -15.52 13.96 12.48
C ALA A 145 -14.95 13.16 11.29
N ASN A 146 -13.80 13.57 10.75
CA ASN A 146 -13.13 12.86 9.67
C ASN A 146 -12.68 11.46 10.10
N TYR A 147 -12.14 11.31 11.31
CA TYR A 147 -11.75 10.00 11.84
C TYR A 147 -12.96 9.08 12.02
N GLN A 148 -14.07 9.58 12.57
CA GLN A 148 -15.30 8.82 12.71
C GLN A 148 -15.90 8.42 11.35
N ALA A 149 -15.86 9.30 10.36
CA ALA A 149 -16.28 8.99 8.99
C ALA A 149 -15.38 7.91 8.34
N TYR A 150 -14.06 7.99 8.54
CA TYR A 150 -13.12 6.97 8.11
C TYR A 150 -13.41 5.61 8.76
N LEU A 151 -13.64 5.57 10.08
CA LEU A 151 -14.00 4.34 10.78
C LEU A 151 -15.32 3.75 10.27
N ALA A 152 -16.32 4.59 10.02
CA ALA A 152 -17.58 4.16 9.43
C ALA A 152 -17.37 3.56 8.03
N ALA A 153 -16.60 4.22 7.16
CA ALA A 153 -16.26 3.72 5.83
C ALA A 153 -15.51 2.38 5.90
N ARG A 154 -14.48 2.26 6.74
CA ARG A 154 -13.73 1.01 6.95
C ARG A 154 -14.65 -0.12 7.42
N THR A 155 -15.48 0.16 8.43
CA THR A 155 -16.39 -0.84 9.01
C THR A 155 -17.43 -1.31 8.00
N GLN A 156 -18.05 -0.38 7.26
CA GLN A 156 -18.98 -0.71 6.18
C GLN A 156 -18.30 -1.48 5.05
N GLY A 157 -17.02 -1.20 4.78
CA GLY A 157 -16.24 -1.89 3.76
C GLY A 157 -15.97 -3.36 4.11
N LEU A 158 -15.70 -3.65 5.39
CA LEU A 158 -15.45 -4.99 5.93
C LEU A 158 -16.73 -5.77 6.27
N TYR A 159 -17.84 -5.08 6.48
CA TYR A 159 -19.10 -5.70 6.87
C TYR A 159 -19.57 -6.74 5.84
N ASN A 160 -19.93 -7.92 6.34
CA ASN A 160 -20.44 -9.05 5.56
C ASN A 160 -19.52 -9.49 4.40
N CYS A 161 -18.20 -9.37 4.57
CA CYS A 161 -17.19 -9.79 3.58
C CYS A 161 -16.51 -11.09 4.01
N ASN A 162 -16.05 -11.88 3.04
CA ASN A 162 -15.36 -13.13 3.32
C ASN A 162 -13.85 -12.90 3.54
N ALA A 163 -13.43 -12.87 4.81
CA ALA A 163 -12.01 -12.85 5.22
C ALA A 163 -11.14 -11.82 4.45
N LEU A 164 -11.72 -10.65 4.15
CA LEU A 164 -11.16 -9.73 3.16
C LEU A 164 -9.75 -9.25 3.50
N GLU A 165 -9.44 -9.05 4.78
CA GLU A 165 -8.09 -8.68 5.20
C GLU A 165 -7.05 -9.80 4.98
N ALA A 166 -7.44 -11.07 5.13
CA ALA A 166 -6.56 -12.22 4.87
C ALA A 166 -6.30 -12.38 3.36
N GLN A 167 -7.26 -12.01 2.51
CA GLN A 167 -7.04 -11.93 1.06
C GLN A 167 -5.93 -10.91 0.72
N VAL A 168 -5.91 -9.76 1.41
CA VAL A 168 -4.88 -8.73 1.22
C VAL A 168 -3.54 -9.16 1.83
N ASP A 169 -3.55 -9.90 2.96
CA ASP A 169 -2.34 -10.50 3.55
C ASP A 169 -1.62 -11.40 2.54
N LEU A 170 -2.37 -12.28 1.87
CA LEU A 170 -1.82 -13.18 0.87
C LEU A 170 -1.39 -12.45 -0.41
N LEU A 171 -2.13 -11.42 -0.85
CA LEU A 171 -1.74 -10.56 -1.97
C LEU A 171 -0.40 -9.84 -1.70
N TYR A 172 -0.23 -9.24 -0.52
CA TYR A 172 1.03 -8.60 -0.13
C TYR A 172 2.18 -9.60 -0.19
N THR A 173 1.99 -10.78 0.39
CA THR A 173 3.01 -11.82 0.46
C THR A 173 3.38 -12.35 -0.93
N PHE A 174 2.40 -12.52 -1.83
CA PHE A 174 2.65 -12.85 -3.23
C PHE A 174 3.39 -11.73 -3.98
N CYS A 175 3.05 -10.47 -3.72
CA CYS A 175 3.79 -9.35 -4.28
C CYS A 175 5.27 -9.37 -3.83
N GLN A 176 5.54 -9.66 -2.56
CA GLN A 176 6.92 -9.81 -2.07
C GLN A 176 7.65 -10.96 -2.73
N TYR A 177 6.99 -12.11 -2.90
CA TYR A 177 7.52 -13.26 -3.62
C TYR A 177 7.91 -12.92 -5.06
N GLU A 178 7.04 -12.22 -5.80
CA GLU A 178 7.34 -11.81 -7.17
C GLU A 178 8.42 -10.74 -7.26
N LEU A 179 8.47 -9.78 -6.33
CA LEU A 179 9.54 -8.78 -6.28
C LEU A 179 10.91 -9.43 -6.06
N ALA A 180 11.00 -10.41 -5.17
CA ALA A 180 12.24 -11.15 -4.89
C ALA A 180 12.73 -11.97 -6.11
N ARG A 181 11.82 -12.41 -6.98
CA ARG A 181 12.18 -13.09 -8.24
C ARG A 181 12.50 -12.13 -9.38
N ARG A 182 11.86 -10.96 -9.41
CA ARG A 182 11.99 -9.97 -10.47
C ARG A 182 13.28 -9.17 -10.37
N TYR A 183 13.77 -8.95 -9.16
CA TYR A 183 14.97 -8.14 -8.91
C TYR A 183 16.09 -8.97 -8.28
N PRO A 184 17.36 -8.67 -8.57
CA PRO A 184 18.50 -9.27 -7.87
C PRO A 184 18.41 -9.04 -6.36
N ALA A 185 18.96 -9.97 -5.56
CA ALA A 185 18.97 -9.87 -4.10
C ALA A 185 19.66 -8.60 -3.55
N SER A 186 20.54 -7.96 -4.34
CA SER A 186 21.18 -6.69 -4.00
C SER A 186 20.24 -5.48 -4.12
N THR A 187 19.15 -5.62 -4.88
CA THR A 187 18.17 -4.55 -5.09
C THR A 187 17.23 -4.49 -3.91
N THR A 188 17.31 -3.42 -3.14
CA THR A 188 16.48 -3.20 -1.94
C THR A 188 15.43 -2.10 -2.14
N HIS A 189 15.59 -1.28 -3.18
CA HIS A 189 14.76 -0.10 -3.44
C HIS A 189 14.41 0.03 -4.93
N LEU A 190 13.32 0.75 -5.20
CA LEU A 190 13.02 1.35 -6.51
C LEU A 190 12.95 2.87 -6.40
N THR A 191 13.42 3.55 -7.44
CA THR A 191 13.10 4.97 -7.64
C THR A 191 11.68 5.08 -8.14
N LEU A 192 10.78 5.62 -7.33
CA LEU A 192 9.39 5.84 -7.70
C LEU A 192 9.01 7.31 -7.55
N TYR A 193 8.01 7.72 -8.33
CA TYR A 193 7.52 9.09 -8.44
C TYR A 193 6.09 9.17 -7.90
N ARG A 194 5.75 10.30 -7.31
CA ARG A 194 4.39 10.62 -6.88
C ARG A 194 4.14 12.10 -7.13
N GLY A 195 3.07 12.37 -7.86
CA GLY A 195 2.50 13.70 -7.94
C GLY A 195 1.69 14.00 -6.67
N ILE A 196 1.84 15.21 -6.13
CA ILE A 196 1.07 15.70 -4.99
C ILE A 196 0.51 17.09 -5.28
N ASN A 197 -0.70 17.33 -4.76
CA ASN A 197 -1.23 18.67 -4.62
C ASN A 197 -0.71 19.25 -3.30
N HIS A 198 -0.36 20.54 -3.30
CA HIS A 198 0.00 21.32 -2.11
C HIS A 198 0.84 20.57 -1.07
N ILE A 199 2.16 20.56 -1.22
CA ILE A 199 3.07 19.85 -0.29
C ILE A 199 2.86 20.17 1.19
N THR A 200 2.30 21.34 1.50
CA THR A 200 1.95 21.78 2.86
C THR A 200 0.80 21.00 3.50
N GLU A 201 0.02 20.24 2.73
CA GLU A 201 -1.00 19.32 3.26
C GLU A 201 -0.39 18.06 3.89
N HIS A 202 0.89 17.80 3.62
CA HIS A 202 1.66 16.75 4.26
C HIS A 202 2.35 17.26 5.54
N GLU A 203 2.47 16.39 6.53
CA GLU A 203 3.26 16.67 7.74
C GLU A 203 4.76 16.62 7.38
N ILE A 204 5.37 17.81 7.27
CA ILE A 204 6.80 17.99 6.98
C ILE A 204 7.60 17.83 8.28
N LEU A 205 8.38 16.76 8.37
CA LEU A 205 9.22 16.46 9.54
C LEU A 205 10.58 17.15 9.47
N ALA A 206 11.13 17.30 8.26
CA ALA A 206 12.36 18.03 8.01
C ALA A 206 12.47 18.47 6.56
N ARG A 207 13.32 19.47 6.31
CA ARG A 207 13.68 19.96 4.98
C ARG A 207 15.21 19.93 4.84
N PRO A 208 15.81 18.79 4.41
CA PRO A 208 17.27 18.63 4.35
C PRO A 208 17.97 19.55 3.35
N GLY A 209 17.24 20.04 2.36
CA GLY A 209 17.74 20.90 1.30
C GLY A 209 16.60 21.61 0.59
N ARG A 210 16.92 22.47 -0.38
CA ARG A 210 15.93 23.33 -1.06
C ARG A 210 14.78 22.50 -1.68
N ASN A 211 15.10 21.39 -2.32
CA ASN A 211 14.17 20.51 -3.03
C ASN A 211 14.08 19.13 -2.36
N GLN A 212 14.45 19.03 -1.08
CA GLN A 212 14.46 17.78 -0.34
C GLN A 212 13.48 17.88 0.82
N TRP A 213 12.69 16.83 0.99
CA TRP A 213 11.58 16.80 1.94
C TRP A 213 11.62 15.50 2.71
N CYS A 214 11.46 15.57 4.03
CA CYS A 214 11.14 14.41 4.85
C CYS A 214 9.69 14.54 5.29
N LEU A 215 8.81 13.72 4.72
CA LEU A 215 7.37 13.77 4.94
C LEU A 215 6.92 12.55 5.75
N ALA A 216 6.00 12.75 6.70
CA ALA A 216 5.17 11.65 7.19
C ALA A 216 4.02 11.45 6.19
N MET A 217 4.16 10.42 5.35
CA MET A 217 3.16 10.11 4.33
C MET A 217 1.90 9.46 4.94
N ASN A 218 0.82 9.41 4.16
CA ASN A 218 -0.31 8.56 4.53
C ASN A 218 0.15 7.10 4.65
N ASN A 219 -0.56 6.24 5.38
CA ASN A 219 -0.09 4.87 5.60
C ASN A 219 -0.10 4.02 4.31
N LEU A 220 -0.86 4.40 3.30
CA LEU A 220 -0.83 3.81 1.96
C LEU A 220 -0.87 4.93 0.91
N ASN A 221 -0.09 4.79 -0.16
CA ASN A 221 0.10 5.81 -1.18
C ASN A 221 0.24 5.18 -2.58
N SER A 222 -0.24 5.87 -3.61
CA SER A 222 0.07 5.52 -5.00
C SER A 222 1.40 6.14 -5.45
N PHE A 223 2.21 5.38 -6.16
CA PHE A 223 3.43 5.82 -6.81
C PHE A 223 3.46 5.29 -8.25
N THR A 224 4.34 5.81 -9.09
CA THR A 224 4.58 5.29 -10.43
C THR A 224 6.07 5.23 -10.73
N ALA A 225 6.49 4.30 -11.59
CA ALA A 225 7.85 4.28 -12.12
C ALA A 225 8.06 5.28 -13.27
N ASN A 226 6.99 5.87 -13.80
CA ASN A 226 7.04 6.83 -14.90
C ASN A 226 6.90 8.26 -14.38
N ALA A 227 7.99 9.03 -14.46
CA ALA A 227 8.04 10.39 -13.98
C ALA A 227 7.09 11.36 -14.72
N ASP A 228 6.75 11.07 -15.98
CA ASP A 228 5.85 11.91 -16.78
C ASP A 228 4.39 11.63 -16.41
N ARG A 229 4.04 10.37 -16.12
CA ARG A 229 2.74 10.04 -15.53
C ARG A 229 2.54 10.74 -14.18
N ALA A 230 3.59 10.86 -13.36
CA ALA A 230 3.48 11.58 -12.09
C ALA A 230 3.18 13.08 -12.26
N ASP A 231 3.63 13.70 -13.37
CA ASP A 231 3.36 15.12 -13.68
C ASP A 231 1.90 15.36 -14.09
N GLU A 232 1.15 14.32 -14.46
CA GLU A 232 -0.31 14.40 -14.66
C GLU A 232 -1.06 14.60 -13.33
N PHE A 233 -0.41 14.33 -12.19
CA PHE A 233 -1.03 14.35 -10.86
C PHE A 233 -0.49 15.49 -9.98
N GLY A 234 -0.97 16.70 -10.20
CA GLY A 234 -0.80 17.81 -9.26
C GLY A 234 0.33 18.79 -9.57
N ASP A 235 0.65 19.64 -8.59
CA ASP A 235 1.54 20.79 -8.80
C ASP A 235 3.02 20.44 -8.64
N VAL A 236 3.32 19.39 -7.89
CA VAL A 236 4.68 19.01 -7.50
C VAL A 236 4.88 17.51 -7.74
N VAL A 237 5.94 17.17 -8.47
CA VAL A 237 6.37 15.78 -8.62
C VAL A 237 7.50 15.49 -7.64
N LEU A 238 7.23 14.60 -6.70
CA LEU A 238 8.23 14.07 -5.78
C LEU A 238 8.75 12.72 -6.28
N PHE A 239 10.00 12.39 -5.98
CA PHE A 239 10.55 11.07 -6.20
C PHE A 239 11.45 10.65 -5.05
N GLY A 240 11.63 9.34 -4.87
CA GLY A 240 12.52 8.84 -3.84
C GLY A 240 12.76 7.35 -3.93
N GLN A 241 13.65 6.87 -3.06
CA GLN A 241 13.94 5.44 -2.92
C GLN A 241 12.86 4.79 -2.05
N VAL A 242 12.06 3.93 -2.67
CA VAL A 242 11.01 3.15 -2.02
C VAL A 242 11.52 1.74 -1.75
N PRO A 243 11.58 1.29 -0.48
CA PRO A 243 11.95 -0.09 -0.17
C PRO A 243 11.01 -1.09 -0.84
N LEU A 244 11.56 -2.14 -1.46
CA LEU A 244 10.75 -3.20 -2.11
C LEU A 244 9.73 -3.80 -1.14
N VAL A 245 10.16 -4.02 0.10
CA VAL A 245 9.35 -4.60 1.17
C VAL A 245 8.13 -3.75 1.58
N LYS A 246 8.11 -2.46 1.19
CA LYS A 246 6.96 -1.57 1.41
C LYS A 246 5.98 -1.52 0.24
N ILE A 247 6.21 -2.26 -0.84
CA ILE A 247 5.30 -2.31 -2.00
C ILE A 247 4.22 -3.35 -1.71
N LEU A 248 2.96 -2.91 -1.56
CA LEU A 248 1.82 -3.81 -1.44
C LEU A 248 1.42 -4.43 -2.79
N LEU A 249 1.46 -3.63 -3.84
CA LEU A 249 1.13 -4.05 -5.19
C LEU A 249 2.06 -3.33 -6.17
N MET A 250 2.57 -4.07 -7.15
CA MET A 250 3.28 -3.53 -8.30
C MET A 250 2.45 -3.67 -9.58
N PRO A 251 2.71 -2.85 -10.61
CA PRO A 251 2.13 -3.02 -11.93
C PRO A 251 2.35 -4.43 -12.48
N ASP A 252 1.35 -4.91 -13.21
CA ASP A 252 1.36 -6.21 -13.90
C ASP A 252 1.58 -7.43 -12.97
N LEU A 253 1.36 -7.29 -11.65
CA LEU A 253 1.39 -8.42 -10.73
C LEU A 253 0.30 -9.45 -11.07
N LEU A 254 -0.87 -8.96 -11.49
CA LEU A 254 -2.05 -9.76 -11.82
C LEU A 254 -2.54 -9.40 -13.24
N PRO A 255 -1.87 -9.93 -14.30
CA PRO A 255 -2.20 -9.60 -15.68
C PRO A 255 -3.69 -9.81 -15.99
N GLY A 256 -4.31 -8.81 -16.61
CA GLY A 256 -5.73 -8.84 -17.01
C GLY A 256 -6.74 -8.59 -15.88
N ALA A 257 -6.34 -8.60 -14.61
CA ALA A 257 -7.26 -8.45 -13.48
C ALA A 257 -7.55 -6.99 -13.11
N LEU A 258 -6.59 -6.08 -13.31
CA LEU A 258 -6.64 -4.70 -12.81
C LEU A 258 -6.62 -3.64 -13.92
N GLY A 259 -6.86 -4.02 -15.18
CA GLY A 259 -6.77 -3.12 -16.33
C GLY A 259 -5.32 -2.71 -16.64
N ASN A 260 -5.14 -1.57 -17.34
CA ASN A 260 -3.82 -1.03 -17.72
C ASN A 260 -3.23 -0.08 -16.65
N GLU A 261 -3.62 -0.27 -15.38
CA GLU A 261 -3.14 0.57 -14.29
C GLU A 261 -1.67 0.26 -13.99
N GLN A 262 -0.83 1.30 -13.94
CA GLN A 262 0.63 1.20 -13.77
C GLN A 262 1.09 1.87 -12.48
N GLU A 263 0.25 1.79 -11.45
CA GLU A 263 0.54 2.33 -10.12
C GLU A 263 1.11 1.26 -9.19
N TYR A 264 2.07 1.69 -8.37
CA TYR A 264 2.54 0.98 -7.21
C TYR A 264 1.75 1.44 -6.00
N LEU A 265 1.22 0.50 -5.21
CA LEU A 265 0.66 0.81 -3.89
C LEU A 265 1.76 0.62 -2.86
N VAL A 266 2.11 1.70 -2.15
CA VAL A 266 3.28 1.79 -1.29
C VAL A 266 2.87 2.11 0.14
N ILE A 267 3.29 1.24 1.07
CA ILE A 267 3.16 1.41 2.52
C ILE A 267 4.00 2.63 2.95
N GLY A 268 3.37 3.49 3.74
CA GLY A 268 3.89 4.79 4.14
C GLY A 268 4.88 4.76 5.31
N GLY A 269 4.71 5.78 6.16
CA GLY A 269 5.68 6.18 7.16
C GLY A 269 6.47 7.41 6.71
N VAL A 270 7.65 7.60 7.28
CA VAL A 270 8.56 8.68 6.94
C VAL A 270 9.29 8.37 5.63
N TYR A 271 9.19 9.28 4.68
CA TYR A 271 9.93 9.23 3.43
C TYR A 271 10.74 10.49 3.23
N GLN A 272 12.03 10.32 2.93
CA GLN A 272 12.84 11.33 2.29
C GLN A 272 12.58 11.28 0.78
N LEU A 273 12.17 12.42 0.23
CA LEU A 273 11.79 12.62 -1.16
C LEU A 273 12.48 13.86 -1.72
N GLU A 274 12.68 13.84 -3.04
CA GLU A 274 13.23 14.93 -3.83
C GLU A 274 12.17 15.49 -4.77
N GLU A 275 12.08 16.81 -4.84
CA GLU A 275 11.22 17.51 -5.77
C GLU A 275 11.89 17.62 -7.14
N ARG A 276 11.23 17.10 -8.17
CA ARG A 276 11.68 17.20 -9.55
C ARG A 276 11.45 18.63 -10.03
N SER A 277 12.53 19.33 -10.35
CA SER A 277 12.44 20.65 -11.01
C SER A 277 11.67 20.49 -12.33
N ARG A 278 10.52 21.16 -12.49
CA ARG A 278 9.85 21.22 -13.78
C ARG A 278 10.81 21.86 -14.78
N CYS A 279 11.12 21.15 -15.86
CA CYS A 279 11.82 21.77 -16.98
C CYS A 279 10.84 22.83 -17.52
N VAL A 280 11.16 24.11 -17.32
CA VAL A 280 10.42 25.19 -17.98
C VAL A 280 10.51 24.89 -19.47
N ARG A 281 9.42 24.38 -20.06
CA ARG A 281 9.28 24.39 -21.51
C ARG A 281 9.35 25.87 -21.86
N SER A 282 10.49 26.31 -22.39
CA SER A 282 10.59 27.64 -22.96
C SER A 282 9.60 27.68 -24.11
N SER A 283 8.41 28.21 -23.84
CA SER A 283 7.59 28.83 -24.86
C SER A 283 8.43 29.98 -25.40
N ARG A 284 9.21 29.69 -26.45
CA ARG A 284 9.75 30.71 -27.35
C ARG A 284 8.62 31.12 -28.31
N PRO A 285 8.63 32.40 -28.71
CA PRO A 285 7.45 33.26 -28.82
C PRO A 285 6.52 32.93 -29.98
#